data_AF-A0A6P1AC61-F1
#
_entry.id   AF-A0A6P1AC61-F1
#
_cell.length_a   1.000
_cell.length_b   1.000
_cell.length_c   1.000
_cell.angle_alpha   90.00
_cell.angle_beta   90.00
_cell.angle_gamma   90.00
#
_symmetry.space_group_name_H-M   'P 1'
#
loop_
_entity.id
_entity.type
_entity.pdbx_description
1 polymer ?
#
loop_
_entity_poly.entity_id
_entity_poly.type
_entity_poly.pdbx_seq_one_letter_code
_entity_poly.pdbx_strand_id
1 'polypeptide(L)' 'MKPEVVTVAIAILYQDNQFLMQLRDNISGIVYPGHWGLFGGHLELGETPEIALRRELLEEIG' A
#
# COMPACT_ATOMS: atom_id res chain seq x y z
N MET A 1 -10.06 24.40 7.34
CA MET A 1 -9.43 23.61 6.26
C MET A 1 -10.35 22.44 5.94
N LYS A 2 -10.63 22.17 4.66
CA LYS A 2 -11.26 20.90 4.29
C LYS A 2 -10.21 19.80 4.47
N PRO A 3 -10.55 18.64 5.02
CA PRO A 3 -9.61 17.52 5.05
C PRO A 3 -9.21 17.21 3.61
N GLU A 4 -7.91 17.11 3.38
CA GLU A 4 -7.39 16.68 2.09
C GLU A 4 -7.82 15.23 1.88
N VAL A 5 -8.51 14.95 0.77
CA VAL A 5 -8.95 13.60 0.46
C VAL A 5 -7.74 12.85 -0.07
N VAL A 6 -7.19 12.00 0.78
CA VAL A 6 -6.12 11.09 0.40
C VAL A 6 -6.72 9.93 -0.39
N THR A 7 -6.22 9.72 -1.60
CA THR A 7 -6.58 8.54 -2.40
C THR A 7 -5.45 7.52 -2.30
N VAL A 8 -5.82 6.25 -2.12
CA VAL A 8 -4.89 5.12 -2.03
C VAL A 8 -5.26 4.04 -3.03
N ALA A 9 -4.26 3.34 -3.54
CA ALA A 9 -4.42 2.13 -4.34
C ALA A 9 -3.85 0.94 -3.56
N ILE A 10 -4.61 -0.15 -3.48
CA ILE A 10 -4.25 -1.35 -2.71
C ILE A 10 -4.28 -2.57 -3.63
N ALA A 11 -3.25 -3.42 -3.53
CA ALA A 11 -3.15 -4.68 -4.26
C ALA A 11 -3.68 -5.84 -3.41
N ILE A 12 -4.57 -6.64 -3.99
CA ILE A 12 -4.93 -7.96 -3.45
C ILE A 12 -4.21 -9.00 -4.30
N LEU A 13 -3.07 -9.46 -3.81
CA LEU A 13 -2.26 -10.46 -4.49
C LEU A 13 -2.71 -11.85 -4.04
N TYR A 14 -3.25 -12.63 -4.97
CA TYR A 14 -3.85 -13.92 -4.70
C TYR A 14 -3.24 -15.00 -5.60
N GLN A 15 -2.78 -16.09 -4.98
CA GLN A 15 -2.26 -17.26 -5.68
C GLN A 15 -2.47 -18.50 -4.82
N ASP A 16 -2.78 -19.64 -5.44
CA ASP A 16 -2.88 -20.95 -4.76
C ASP A 16 -3.74 -20.93 -3.49
N ASN A 17 -4.91 -20.26 -3.58
CA ASN A 17 -5.87 -20.11 -2.49
C ASN A 17 -5.34 -19.38 -1.24
N GLN A 18 -4.30 -18.56 -1.44
CA GLN A 18 -3.64 -17.76 -0.41
C GLN A 18 -3.53 -16.30 -0.86
N PHE A 19 -3.47 -15.40 0.12
CA PHE A 19 -3.22 -13.97 -0.11
C PHE A 19 -1.81 -13.62 0.37
N LEU A 20 -1.08 -12.87 -0.43
CA LEU A 20 0.17 -12.27 0.03
C LEU A 20 -0.15 -11.02 0.84
N MET A 21 0.42 -10.94 2.04
CA MET A 21 0.28 -9.80 2.95
C MET A 21 1.67 -9.29 3.35
N GLN A 22 1.76 -8.02 3.70
CA GLN A 22 2.97 -7.39 4.23
C GLN A 22 2.87 -7.29 5.75
N LEU A 23 3.90 -7.74 6.48
CA LEU A 23 4.03 -7.42 7.90
C LEU A 23 4.71 -6.07 8.01
N ARG A 24 4.00 -5.07 8.53
CA ARG A 24 4.51 -3.70 8.63
C ARG A 24 5.60 -3.60 9.69
N ASP A 25 6.58 -2.75 9.43
CA ASP A 25 7.66 -2.46 10.38
C ASP A 25 7.11 -2.04 11.74
N ASN A 26 7.69 -2.60 12.80
CA ASN A 26 7.29 -2.30 14.17
C ASN A 26 8.04 -1.07 14.73
N ILE A 27 7.90 0.06 14.03
CA ILE A 27 8.59 1.31 14.34
C ILE A 27 7.57 2.39 14.73
N SER A 28 7.86 3.13 15.79
CA SER A 28 7.04 4.25 16.24
C SER A 28 6.93 5.32 15.15
N GLY A 29 5.70 5.75 14.84
CA GLY A 29 5.40 6.73 13.80
C GLY A 29 4.81 6.14 12.52
N ILE A 30 4.94 4.82 12.32
CA ILE A 30 4.20 4.11 11.27
C ILE A 30 2.76 3.91 11.73
N VAL A 31 1.80 4.09 10.82
CA VAL A 31 0.39 3.78 11.09
C VAL A 31 0.23 2.25 11.20
N TYR A 32 -0.33 1.78 12.33
CA TYR A 32 -0.48 0.37 12.70
C TYR A 32 0.82 -0.45 12.57
N PRO A 33 1.84 -0.15 13.39
CA PRO A 33 3.12 -0.87 13.34
C PRO A 33 2.95 -2.32 13.78
N GLY A 34 3.71 -3.25 13.19
CA GLY A 34 3.66 -4.68 13.52
C GLY A 34 2.37 -5.41 13.15
N HIS A 35 1.46 -4.78 12.39
CA HIS A 35 0.24 -5.41 11.89
C HIS A 35 0.42 -5.89 10.44
N TRP A 36 -0.34 -6.91 10.06
CA TRP A 36 -0.42 -7.36 8.67
C TRP A 36 -1.32 -6.44 7.86
N GLY A 37 -0.85 -6.06 6.67
CA GLY A 37 -1.57 -5.23 5.71
C GLY A 37 -1.45 -5.77 4.28
N LEU A 38 -2.16 -5.12 3.36
CA LEU A 38 -2.00 -5.35 1.92
C LEU A 38 -0.99 -4.35 1.35
N PHE A 39 -0.37 -4.71 0.23
CA PHE A 39 0.59 -3.85 -0.47
C PHE A 39 -0.11 -2.69 -1.18
N GLY A 40 0.62 -1.61 -1.39
CA GLY A 40 0.14 -0.40 -2.05
C GLY A 40 0.22 0.83 -1.15
N GLY A 41 -0.27 1.95 -1.66
CA GLY A 41 0.05 3.24 -1.05
C GLY A 41 -0.74 4.40 -1.62
N HIS A 42 -0.22 5.60 -1.35
CA HIS A 42 -0.84 6.85 -1.74
C HIS A 42 -0.64 7.10 -3.23
N LEU A 43 -1.63 7.68 -3.88
CA LEU A 43 -1.44 8.21 -5.23
C LEU A 43 -0.62 9.50 -5.15
N GLU A 44 0.39 9.62 -5.99
CA GLU A 44 1.06 10.89 -6.24
C GLU A 44 0.27 11.77 -7.22
N LEU A 45 0.64 13.04 -7.31
CA LEU A 45 -0.07 14.02 -8.14
C LEU A 45 -0.02 13.61 -9.62
N GLY A 46 -1.20 13.32 -10.18
CA GLY A 46 -1.35 12.96 -11.59
C GLY A 46 -1.21 11.46 -11.90
N GLU A 47 -0.98 10.61 -10.89
CA GLU A 47 -0.98 9.17 -11.08
C GLU A 47 -2.41 8.61 -11.27
N THR A 48 -2.55 7.60 -12.13
CA THR A 48 -3.71 6.71 -12.08
C THR A 48 -3.49 5.66 -10.99
N PRO A 49 -4.55 5.05 -10.45
CA PRO A 49 -4.41 3.97 -9.46
C PRO A 49 -3.49 2.84 -9.92
N GLU A 50 -3.51 2.48 -11.20
CA GLU A 50 -2.68 1.41 -11.76
C GLU A 50 -1.19 1.79 -11.81
N ILE A 51 -0.88 3.06 -12.11
CA ILE A 51 0.50 3.57 -12.12
C ILE A 51 1.06 3.57 -10.69
N ALA A 52 0.30 4.15 -9.76
CA ALA A 52 0.66 4.19 -8.33
C ALA A 52 0.90 2.77 -7.79
N LEU A 53 -0.03 1.85 -8.06
CA LEU A 53 0.08 0.49 -7.55
C LEU A 53 1.29 -0.27 -8.11
N ARG A 54 1.63 -0.07 -9.39
CA ARG A 54 2.83 -0.71 -9.97
C ARG A 54 4.11 -0.15 -9.36
N ARG A 55 4.19 1.16 -9.11
CA ARG A 55 5.33 1.79 -8.43
C ARG A 55 5.50 1.24 -7.02
N GLU A 56 4.43 1.28 -6.20
CA GLU A 56 4.44 0.79 -4.82
C GLU A 56 4.87 -0.69 -4.73
N LEU A 57 4.32 -1.56 -5.58
CA LEU A 57 4.71 -2.97 -5.59
C LEU A 57 6.20 -3.18 -5.93
N LEU A 58 6.78 -2.36 -6.81
CA LEU A 58 8.21 -2.43 -7.12
C LEU A 58 9.09 -1.90 -5.98
N GLU A 59 8.61 -0.93 -5.21
CA GLU A 59 9.35 -0.39 -4.05
C GLU A 59 9.31 -1.34 -2.85
N GLU A 60 8.18 -2.00 -2.60
CA GLU A 60 7.98 -2.83 -1.40
C GLU A 60 8.47 -4.27 -1.56
N ILE A 61 8.36 -4.86 -2.76
CA ILE A 61 8.67 -6.27 -3.02
C ILE A 61 9.45 -6.51 -4.32
N GLY A 62 9.94 -5.44 -4.97
CA GLY A 62 10.77 -5.49 -6.18
C GLY A 62 12.26 -5.48 -5.93
#